data_AF-A0A958N7X4-F1
#
_entry.id   AF-A0A958N7X4-F1
#
_cell.length_a   1.000
_cell.length_b   1.000
_cell.length_c   1.000
_cell.angle_alpha   90.00
_cell.angle_beta   90.00
_cell.angle_gamma   90.00
#
_symmetry.space_group_name_H-M   'P 1'
#
loop_
_entity.id
_entity.type
_entity.pdbx_description
1 polymer ?
#
loop_
_entity_poly.entity_id
_entity_poly.type
_entity_poly.pdbx_seq_one_letter_code
_entity_poly.pdbx_strand_id
1 'polypeptide(L)'
;MSSNRDFGRYMKSNSPSIKGWKRTIHNYDQKIRPNSEAYCGWGRVLFANTFEEPKKLILELQKERSRERDIAFYVSDPHVVSYASPAEVFLDPSHTYRIHFESYTPAKRKNRSIQVRRLQGREDLNAVNAILESRRMVQLNPDRTLEISRSRKVINLVAECTKTKSILGFVTGIDHRLAFDDPERGSSLWSLAVDPKSNQSGVGEALVRYLIEHFHARGNSYLDLSVMHFNEGAIALYEKLYFERVPIYCVKLKNAVNESLFTAPKFRKVLNPYGQIIVDEAARRGIDVKVIDKAQSLFSLHLGGKSVVCKESLSDHTSATAMSACQDKGLTNRILKSAGIQVPRQFLDIENRSKLDDFLKKNRPVVVKPIDGEQGQLVKVGLKTKKEIFEAVNALAGAGVQPVVEQMVSGSDIRVLVINSEVVAVAERRPPLIVGDGVSTIETLIKRLNRRKSAASQGESQIPVDQECERVLKDQKLHLESILPNGKEARVRNTANFHTGGTIHDITSEFPDRLKEVAIRASEALQIPVVGLDFMIPNLGGQRYWIIEANERPGLANHEPQPTAQKFLDFLFPTSARGGVS
;
A
#
# COMPACT_ATOMS: atom_id res chain seq x y z
N MET A 1 -50.03 -25.20 26.81
CA MET A 1 -48.96 -24.17 26.96
C MET A 1 -47.82 -24.29 25.92
N SER A 2 -47.77 -25.28 25.01
CA SER A 2 -46.73 -25.33 23.96
C SER A 2 -47.05 -24.53 22.68
N SER A 3 -48.32 -24.20 22.41
CA SER A 3 -48.71 -23.52 21.15
C SER A 3 -48.18 -22.08 20.98
N ASN A 4 -48.04 -21.31 22.06
CA ASN A 4 -47.59 -19.90 21.97
C ASN A 4 -46.07 -19.75 21.76
N ARG A 5 -45.25 -20.69 22.23
CA ARG A 5 -43.78 -20.64 22.01
C ARG A 5 -43.41 -21.04 20.59
N ASP A 6 -44.11 -22.03 20.03
CA ASP A 6 -43.87 -22.48 18.66
C ASP A 6 -44.36 -21.44 17.63
N PHE A 7 -45.48 -20.75 17.91
CA PHE A 7 -45.95 -19.64 17.08
C PHE A 7 -45.01 -18.41 17.13
N GLY A 8 -44.48 -18.08 18.31
CA GLY A 8 -43.47 -17.01 18.46
C GLY A 8 -42.15 -17.32 17.77
N ARG A 9 -41.69 -18.59 17.79
CA ARG A 9 -40.53 -19.04 16.99
C ARG A 9 -40.79 -19.00 15.49
N TYR A 10 -41.99 -19.38 15.05
CA TYR A 10 -42.40 -19.36 13.65
C TYR A 10 -42.50 -17.93 13.06
N MET A 11 -43.01 -16.97 13.85
CA MET A 11 -43.00 -15.54 13.49
C MET A 11 -41.56 -15.00 13.39
N LYS A 12 -40.68 -15.38 14.33
CA LYS A 12 -39.26 -14.95 14.33
C LYS A 12 -38.47 -15.51 13.15
N SER A 13 -38.74 -16.73 12.68
CA SER A 13 -38.08 -17.29 11.49
C SER A 13 -38.63 -16.77 10.15
N ASN A 14 -39.76 -16.06 10.18
CA ASN A 14 -40.41 -15.44 9.02
C ASN A 14 -40.22 -13.91 8.94
N SER A 15 -39.37 -13.33 9.78
CA SER A 15 -39.22 -11.89 9.89
C SER A 15 -38.62 -11.27 8.60
N PRO A 16 -39.09 -10.09 8.13
CA PRO A 16 -38.50 -9.35 7.01
C PRO A 16 -36.97 -9.23 7.03
N SER A 17 -36.37 -9.00 8.20
CA SER A 17 -34.90 -8.91 8.30
C SER A 17 -34.17 -10.25 8.08
N ILE A 18 -34.86 -11.38 8.18
CA ILE A 18 -34.30 -12.73 7.96
C ILE A 18 -34.64 -13.26 6.56
N LYS A 19 -35.85 -13.02 6.04
CA LYS A 19 -36.31 -13.55 4.73
C LYS A 19 -36.16 -12.58 3.56
N GLY A 20 -35.76 -11.33 3.82
CA GLY A 20 -35.59 -10.29 2.83
C GLY A 20 -36.82 -9.39 2.74
N TRP A 21 -36.60 -8.11 3.03
CA TRP A 21 -37.59 -7.04 3.15
C TRP A 21 -38.52 -6.89 1.92
N LYS A 22 -38.00 -7.02 0.69
CA LYS A 22 -38.79 -6.91 -0.54
C LYS A 22 -39.88 -7.97 -0.68
N ARG A 23 -39.76 -9.14 -0.03
CA ARG A 23 -40.72 -10.25 -0.14
C ARG A 23 -41.81 -10.23 0.95
N THR A 24 -41.67 -9.39 1.99
CA THR A 24 -42.47 -9.51 3.23
C THR A 24 -43.01 -8.19 3.80
N ILE A 25 -42.65 -7.03 3.26
CA ILE A 25 -43.15 -5.71 3.73
C ILE A 25 -44.66 -5.51 3.52
N HIS A 26 -45.33 -6.28 2.66
CA HIS A 26 -46.77 -6.12 2.40
C HIS A 26 -47.65 -6.26 3.66
N ASN A 27 -47.09 -6.75 4.78
CA ASN A 27 -47.76 -6.90 6.06
C ASN A 27 -47.54 -5.72 7.04
N TYR A 28 -46.87 -4.65 6.65
CA TYR A 28 -46.57 -3.49 7.51
C TYR A 28 -47.05 -2.17 6.90
N ASP A 29 -47.81 -1.38 7.66
CA ASP A 29 -48.31 -0.05 7.24
C ASP A 29 -47.23 1.04 7.19
N GLN A 30 -46.05 0.81 7.79
CA GLN A 30 -44.95 1.79 7.85
C GLN A 30 -44.00 1.67 6.65
N LYS A 31 -43.75 2.79 5.97
CA LYS A 31 -42.74 2.88 4.89
C LYS A 31 -41.34 3.05 5.48
N ILE A 32 -40.43 2.16 5.08
CA ILE A 32 -39.00 2.24 5.38
C ILE A 32 -38.38 3.43 4.65
N ARG A 33 -37.47 4.15 5.31
CA ARG A 33 -36.74 5.26 4.71
C ARG A 33 -35.70 4.74 3.71
N PRO A 34 -35.75 5.16 2.43
CA PRO A 34 -34.85 4.66 1.40
C PRO A 34 -33.41 5.18 1.57
N ASN A 35 -32.45 4.42 1.04
CA ASN A 35 -31.01 4.76 0.96
C ASN A 35 -30.42 5.25 2.30
N SER A 36 -30.76 4.55 3.38
CA SER A 36 -30.45 4.99 4.74
C SER A 36 -29.06 4.55 5.20
N GLU A 37 -28.42 5.41 6.01
CA GLU A 37 -27.10 5.17 6.59
C GLU A 37 -26.95 5.72 8.02
N ALA A 38 -25.95 5.19 8.72
CA ALA A 38 -25.52 5.67 10.03
C ALA A 38 -24.00 5.78 10.08
N TYR A 39 -23.49 6.99 10.31
CA TYR A 39 -22.07 7.22 10.58
C TYR A 39 -21.73 6.89 12.03
N CYS A 40 -20.67 6.11 12.24
CA CYS A 40 -20.29 5.52 13.53
C CYS A 40 -18.96 6.06 14.08
N GLY A 41 -18.37 7.08 13.45
CA GLY A 41 -17.06 7.62 13.80
C GLY A 41 -15.89 6.93 13.08
N TRP A 42 -15.93 5.61 12.92
CA TRP A 42 -14.94 4.83 12.14
C TRP A 42 -15.33 4.64 10.65
N GLY A 43 -16.54 5.05 10.27
CA GLY A 43 -17.12 4.85 8.93
C GLY A 43 -18.64 4.77 8.98
N ARG A 44 -19.27 4.31 7.90
CA ARG A 44 -20.74 4.23 7.77
C ARG A 44 -21.24 2.79 7.76
N VAL A 45 -22.40 2.59 8.38
CA VAL A 45 -23.24 1.42 8.13
C VAL A 45 -24.33 1.84 7.15
N LEU A 46 -24.29 1.27 5.94
CA LEU A 46 -25.28 1.42 4.90
C LEU A 46 -26.31 0.29 5.06
N PHE A 47 -27.58 0.62 5.26
CA PHE A 47 -28.64 -0.37 5.44
C PHE A 47 -29.12 -0.86 4.08
N ALA A 48 -28.49 -1.91 3.55
CA ALA A 48 -28.67 -2.39 2.18
C ALA A 48 -30.12 -2.74 1.83
N ASN A 49 -30.91 -3.17 2.81
CA ASN A 49 -32.35 -3.42 2.67
C ASN A 49 -33.18 -2.17 2.31
N THR A 50 -32.61 -0.98 2.46
CA THR A 50 -33.24 0.30 2.13
C THR A 50 -32.89 0.79 0.72
N PHE A 51 -32.02 0.07 0.01
CA PHE A 51 -31.62 0.40 -1.36
C PHE A 51 -32.41 -0.47 -2.35
N GLU A 52 -33.08 0.18 -3.29
CA GLU A 52 -33.87 -0.53 -4.30
C GLU A 52 -32.99 -1.29 -5.29
N GLU A 53 -31.81 -0.75 -5.61
CA GLU A 53 -30.93 -1.31 -6.63
C GLU A 53 -29.51 -1.56 -6.07
N PRO A 54 -28.92 -2.74 -6.32
CA PRO A 54 -27.53 -3.02 -5.95
C PRO A 54 -26.53 -1.98 -6.43
N LYS A 55 -26.73 -1.42 -7.64
CA LYS A 55 -25.84 -0.39 -8.19
C LYS A 55 -25.80 0.87 -7.34
N LYS A 56 -26.94 1.34 -6.82
CA LYS A 56 -27.01 2.52 -5.93
C LYS A 56 -26.26 2.27 -4.62
N LEU A 57 -26.40 1.08 -4.03
CA LEU A 57 -25.65 0.68 -2.83
C LEU A 57 -24.14 0.69 -3.08
N ILE A 58 -23.69 0.17 -4.24
CA ILE A 58 -22.27 0.13 -4.61
C ILE A 58 -21.73 1.55 -4.81
N LEU A 59 -22.46 2.41 -5.52
CA LEU A 59 -22.08 3.82 -5.70
C LEU A 59 -21.96 4.56 -4.35
N GLU A 60 -22.82 4.25 -3.38
CA GLU A 60 -22.67 4.82 -2.03
C GLU A 60 -21.46 4.24 -1.30
N LEU A 61 -21.21 2.93 -1.38
CA LEU A 61 -20.01 2.31 -0.82
C LEU A 61 -18.73 2.96 -1.37
N GLN A 62 -18.67 3.25 -2.67
CA GLN A 62 -17.54 3.90 -3.34
C GLN A 62 -17.17 5.28 -2.78
N LYS A 63 -18.08 5.94 -2.04
CA LYS A 63 -17.81 7.22 -1.37
C LYS A 63 -17.05 7.05 -0.03
N GLU A 64 -16.65 5.83 0.32
CA GLU A 64 -15.80 5.54 1.47
C GLU A 64 -14.54 6.42 1.44
N ARG A 65 -14.29 7.10 2.56
CA ARG A 65 -13.15 8.02 2.68
C ARG A 65 -11.89 7.30 3.12
N SER A 66 -10.73 7.88 2.82
CA SER A 66 -9.45 7.39 3.33
C SER A 66 -9.48 7.29 4.86
N ARG A 67 -9.05 6.13 5.39
CA ARG A 67 -9.08 5.76 6.82
C ARG A 67 -10.46 5.64 7.46
N GLU A 68 -11.54 5.64 6.68
CA GLU A 68 -12.87 5.21 7.12
C GLU A 68 -13.17 3.80 6.58
N ARG A 69 -14.19 3.15 7.13
CA ARG A 69 -14.61 1.82 6.68
C ARG A 69 -16.12 1.72 6.62
N ASP A 70 -16.64 1.58 5.42
CA ASP A 70 -18.06 1.45 5.18
C ASP A 70 -18.47 -0.04 5.11
N ILE A 71 -19.68 -0.32 5.61
CA ILE A 71 -20.24 -1.66 5.67
C ILE A 71 -21.67 -1.60 5.16
N ALA A 72 -21.97 -2.32 4.08
CA ALA A 72 -23.35 -2.60 3.70
C ALA A 72 -23.87 -3.76 4.56
N PHE A 73 -24.90 -3.52 5.37
CA PHE A 73 -25.52 -4.49 6.27
C PHE A 73 -26.95 -4.82 5.83
N TYR A 74 -27.48 -6.00 6.18
CA TYR A 74 -28.77 -6.52 5.68
C TYR A 74 -28.82 -6.72 4.16
N VAL A 75 -27.71 -7.16 3.56
CA VAL A 75 -27.68 -7.47 2.12
C VAL A 75 -28.50 -8.74 1.87
N SER A 76 -29.65 -8.60 1.22
CA SER A 76 -30.60 -9.69 0.99
C SER A 76 -30.07 -10.71 -0.02
N ASP A 77 -29.53 -10.22 -1.14
CA ASP A 77 -29.00 -11.03 -2.23
C ASP A 77 -27.51 -10.73 -2.43
N PRO A 78 -26.62 -11.22 -1.53
CA PRO A 78 -25.19 -10.87 -1.57
C PRO A 78 -24.52 -11.30 -2.88
N HIS A 79 -24.95 -12.41 -3.48
CA HIS A 79 -24.47 -12.89 -4.77
C HIS A 79 -24.80 -11.92 -5.92
N VAL A 80 -25.98 -11.27 -5.89
CA VAL A 80 -26.35 -10.25 -6.88
C VAL A 80 -25.53 -8.97 -6.72
N VAL A 81 -25.32 -8.52 -5.47
CA VAL A 81 -24.47 -7.35 -5.20
C VAL A 81 -23.02 -7.60 -5.61
N SER A 82 -22.48 -8.79 -5.30
CA SER A 82 -21.13 -9.17 -5.72
C SER A 82 -21.00 -9.29 -7.24
N TYR A 83 -22.02 -9.81 -7.93
CA TYR A 83 -22.03 -9.85 -9.39
C TYR A 83 -22.13 -8.47 -10.04
N ALA A 84 -22.80 -7.50 -9.40
CA ALA A 84 -22.97 -6.17 -9.94
C ALA A 84 -21.65 -5.36 -10.02
N SER A 85 -20.67 -5.65 -9.14
CA SER A 85 -19.32 -5.05 -9.21
C SER A 85 -18.25 -5.97 -8.59
N PRO A 86 -17.91 -7.11 -9.22
CA PRO A 86 -17.05 -8.13 -8.63
C PRO A 86 -15.60 -7.66 -8.43
N ALA A 87 -15.16 -6.64 -9.17
CA ALA A 87 -13.85 -6.03 -9.02
C ALA A 87 -13.75 -5.11 -7.79
N GLU A 88 -14.88 -4.60 -7.29
CA GLU A 88 -14.89 -3.54 -6.28
C GLU A 88 -15.44 -3.98 -4.93
N VAL A 89 -16.36 -4.95 -4.89
CA VAL A 89 -16.97 -5.41 -3.64
C VAL A 89 -16.70 -6.89 -3.38
N PHE A 90 -16.83 -7.29 -2.12
CA PHE A 90 -16.79 -8.69 -1.72
C PHE A 90 -17.79 -8.98 -0.60
N LEU A 91 -18.24 -10.23 -0.52
CA LEU A 91 -19.02 -10.73 0.61
C LEU A 91 -18.11 -10.83 1.84
N ASP A 92 -18.42 -10.07 2.87
CA ASP A 92 -17.65 -10.06 4.11
C ASP A 92 -17.68 -11.46 4.75
N PRO A 93 -16.52 -12.05 5.10
CA PRO A 93 -16.47 -13.39 5.68
C PRO A 93 -16.80 -13.32 7.19
N SER A 94 -18.00 -12.85 7.50
CA SER A 94 -18.51 -12.69 8.85
C SER A 94 -19.75 -13.56 9.10
N HIS A 95 -20.10 -13.69 10.38
CA HIS A 95 -21.35 -14.27 10.84
C HIS A 95 -22.17 -13.17 11.48
N THR A 96 -23.47 -13.16 11.19
CA THR A 96 -24.41 -12.29 11.89
C THR A 96 -25.10 -13.06 13.01
N TYR A 97 -25.15 -12.44 14.18
CA TYR A 97 -25.78 -12.97 15.38
C TYR A 97 -26.87 -12.01 15.85
N ARG A 98 -27.97 -12.55 16.35
CA ARG A 98 -29.14 -11.83 16.86
C ARG A 98 -29.48 -12.31 18.26
N ILE A 99 -29.79 -11.37 19.15
CA ILE A 99 -30.53 -11.68 20.39
C ILE A 99 -31.89 -10.99 20.35
N HIS A 100 -32.96 -11.78 20.53
CA HIS A 100 -34.28 -11.23 20.79
C HIS A 100 -34.39 -10.81 22.24
N PHE A 101 -34.83 -9.60 22.52
CA PHE A 101 -34.85 -9.10 23.89
C PHE A 101 -35.88 -9.79 24.78
N GLU A 102 -36.94 -10.36 24.21
CA GLU A 102 -37.87 -11.25 24.93
C GLU A 102 -37.17 -12.46 25.55
N SER A 103 -36.06 -12.91 24.95
CA SER A 103 -35.26 -14.04 25.43
C SER A 103 -34.12 -13.60 26.35
N TYR A 104 -33.91 -12.29 26.54
CA TYR A 104 -32.82 -11.78 27.35
C TYR A 104 -33.06 -11.99 28.84
N THR A 105 -32.06 -12.56 29.52
CA THR A 105 -32.05 -12.65 30.98
C THR A 105 -30.96 -11.75 31.56
N PRO A 106 -31.31 -10.79 32.43
CA PRO A 106 -30.34 -9.95 33.12
C PRO A 106 -29.31 -10.75 33.91
N ALA A 107 -28.09 -10.22 34.01
CA ALA A 107 -27.02 -10.87 34.77
C ALA A 107 -27.37 -10.96 36.26
N LYS A 108 -27.23 -12.15 36.87
CA LYS A 108 -27.47 -12.37 38.30
C LYS A 108 -26.52 -11.57 39.21
N ARG A 109 -25.30 -11.28 38.74
CA ARG A 109 -24.28 -10.49 39.45
C ARG A 109 -23.65 -9.47 38.48
N LYS A 110 -23.70 -8.19 38.84
CA LYS A 110 -23.02 -7.13 38.07
C LYS A 110 -21.57 -6.97 38.56
N ASN A 111 -20.62 -6.85 37.63
CA ASN A 111 -19.24 -6.54 37.98
C ASN A 111 -19.13 -5.08 38.44
N ARG A 112 -19.03 -4.84 39.75
CA ARG A 112 -18.97 -3.49 40.34
C ARG A 112 -17.67 -2.73 40.03
N SER A 113 -16.65 -3.40 39.47
CA SER A 113 -15.39 -2.76 39.07
C SER A 113 -15.46 -2.05 37.71
N ILE A 114 -16.54 -2.27 36.95
CA ILE A 114 -16.76 -1.71 35.62
C ILE A 114 -18.02 -0.83 35.63
N GLN A 115 -17.88 0.40 35.16
CA GLN A 115 -19.00 1.30 34.89
C GLN A 115 -19.11 1.52 33.38
N VAL A 116 -20.26 1.21 32.79
CA VAL A 116 -20.54 1.54 31.38
C VAL A 116 -21.27 2.87 31.32
N ARG A 117 -20.77 3.79 30.50
CA ARG A 117 -21.35 5.12 30.28
C ARG A 117 -21.16 5.57 28.83
N ARG A 118 -21.82 6.66 28.44
CA ARG A 118 -21.57 7.29 27.14
C ARG A 118 -20.14 7.84 27.09
N LEU A 119 -19.56 7.81 25.90
CA LEU A 119 -18.31 8.50 25.57
C LEU A 119 -18.50 10.01 25.79
N GLN A 120 -17.56 10.65 26.48
CA GLN A 120 -17.58 12.05 26.86
C GLN A 120 -16.27 12.74 26.46
N GLY A 121 -16.36 13.67 25.52
CA GLY A 121 -15.25 14.57 25.18
C GLY A 121 -14.07 13.87 24.51
N ARG A 122 -12.95 14.60 24.46
CA ARG A 122 -11.76 14.22 23.69
C ARG A 122 -10.87 13.20 24.41
N GLU A 123 -10.83 13.23 25.74
CA GLU A 123 -10.00 12.32 26.54
C GLU A 123 -10.45 10.86 26.38
N ASP A 124 -11.75 10.60 26.53
CA ASP A 124 -12.31 9.27 26.26
C ASP A 124 -12.02 8.83 24.83
N LEU A 125 -12.16 9.74 23.86
CA LEU A 125 -11.95 9.42 22.45
C LEU A 125 -10.50 9.03 22.16
N ASN A 126 -9.53 9.74 22.75
CA ASN A 126 -8.12 9.40 22.65
C ASN A 126 -7.84 8.01 23.26
N ALA A 127 -8.42 7.71 24.42
CA ALA A 127 -8.29 6.40 25.05
C ALA A 127 -8.92 5.28 24.21
N VAL A 128 -10.09 5.53 23.63
CA VAL A 128 -10.75 4.59 22.70
C VAL A 128 -9.91 4.36 21.45
N ASN A 129 -9.35 5.41 20.85
CA ASN A 129 -8.51 5.27 19.66
C ASN A 129 -7.23 4.49 19.95
N ALA A 130 -6.64 4.64 21.14
CA ALA A 130 -5.52 3.82 21.58
C ALA A 130 -5.92 2.33 21.70
N ILE A 131 -7.11 2.03 22.23
CA ILE A 131 -7.64 0.66 22.29
C ILE A 131 -7.86 0.10 20.89
N LEU A 132 -8.53 0.85 20.00
CA LEU A 132 -8.82 0.42 18.62
C LEU A 132 -7.52 0.15 17.85
N GLU A 133 -6.54 1.05 17.96
CA GLU A 133 -5.23 0.88 17.34
C GLU A 133 -4.51 -0.38 17.85
N SER A 134 -4.52 -0.63 19.17
CA SER A 134 -3.93 -1.84 19.76
C SER A 134 -4.57 -3.14 19.25
N ARG A 135 -5.84 -3.06 18.80
CA ARG A 135 -6.62 -4.15 18.21
C ARG A 135 -6.56 -4.17 16.68
N ARG A 136 -5.75 -3.29 16.05
CA ARG A 136 -5.66 -3.11 14.59
C ARG A 136 -7.03 -2.80 13.95
N MET A 137 -7.85 -2.03 14.65
CA MET A 137 -9.15 -1.57 14.20
C MET A 137 -9.06 -0.12 13.71
N VAL A 138 -9.96 0.26 12.82
CA VAL A 138 -10.09 1.64 12.33
C VAL A 138 -10.44 2.57 13.49
N GLN A 139 -9.70 3.66 13.62
CA GLN A 139 -9.87 4.64 14.69
C GLN A 139 -11.07 5.54 14.41
N LEU A 140 -11.64 6.11 15.46
CA LEU A 140 -12.71 7.09 15.35
C LEU A 140 -12.15 8.42 14.83
N ASN A 141 -12.80 9.01 13.82
CA ASN A 141 -12.57 10.40 13.43
C ASN A 141 -13.00 11.30 14.60
N PRO A 142 -12.07 12.03 15.24
CA PRO A 142 -12.41 12.70 16.48
C PRO A 142 -13.47 13.79 16.37
N ASP A 143 -13.43 14.59 15.30
CA ASP A 143 -14.29 15.77 15.16
C ASP A 143 -15.71 15.32 14.78
N ARG A 144 -15.82 14.43 13.80
CA ARG A 144 -17.11 13.87 13.38
C ARG A 144 -17.77 13.00 14.46
N THR A 145 -16.97 12.32 15.28
CA THR A 145 -17.50 11.52 16.40
C THR A 145 -18.10 12.42 17.49
N LEU A 146 -17.47 13.56 17.78
CA LEU A 146 -17.98 14.52 18.74
C LEU A 146 -19.27 15.20 18.25
N GLU A 147 -19.37 15.50 16.95
CA GLU A 147 -20.60 16.02 16.32
C GLU A 147 -21.80 15.09 16.56
N ILE A 148 -21.59 13.76 16.47
CA ILE A 148 -22.66 12.77 16.67
C ILE A 148 -22.79 12.28 18.13
N SER A 149 -22.01 12.81 19.08
CA SER A 149 -21.99 12.33 20.47
C SER A 149 -23.34 12.40 21.19
N ARG A 150 -24.20 13.35 20.78
CA ARG A 150 -25.57 13.54 21.30
C ARG A 150 -26.64 12.81 20.48
N SER A 151 -26.24 12.09 19.43
CA SER A 151 -27.17 11.35 18.59
C SER A 151 -27.98 10.35 19.40
N ARG A 152 -29.27 10.22 19.03
CA ARG A 152 -30.13 9.13 19.49
C ARG A 152 -30.08 7.94 18.53
N LYS A 153 -29.70 8.18 17.27
CA LYS A 153 -29.55 7.17 16.21
C LYS A 153 -28.34 6.28 16.47
N VAL A 154 -27.22 6.88 16.86
CA VAL A 154 -25.95 6.20 17.15
C VAL A 154 -25.52 6.51 18.57
N ILE A 155 -25.18 5.49 19.34
CA ILE A 155 -24.69 5.63 20.71
C ILE A 155 -23.29 5.02 20.83
N ASN A 156 -22.35 5.81 21.35
CA ASN A 156 -20.99 5.38 21.64
C ASN A 156 -20.83 5.23 23.14
N LEU A 157 -20.46 4.04 23.58
CA LEU A 157 -20.33 3.68 24.99
C LEU A 157 -18.90 3.27 25.29
N VAL A 158 -18.45 3.62 26.49
CA VAL A 158 -17.17 3.23 27.05
C VAL A 158 -17.38 2.46 28.35
N ALA A 159 -16.51 1.49 28.60
CA ALA A 159 -16.38 0.84 29.88
C ALA A 159 -15.25 1.51 30.66
N GLU A 160 -15.54 2.03 31.83
CA GLU A 160 -14.59 2.72 32.72
C GLU A 160 -14.31 1.86 33.95
N CYS A 161 -13.04 1.79 34.36
CA CYS A 161 -12.66 1.23 35.65
C CYS A 161 -13.14 2.15 36.78
N THR A 162 -13.94 1.65 37.71
CA THR A 162 -14.47 2.47 38.81
C THR A 162 -13.40 2.99 39.77
N LYS A 163 -12.26 2.29 39.87
CA LYS A 163 -11.12 2.66 40.74
C LYS A 163 -10.16 3.64 40.09
N THR A 164 -9.69 3.34 38.87
CA THR A 164 -8.61 4.10 38.20
C THR A 164 -9.13 5.13 37.22
N LYS A 165 -10.43 5.13 36.92
CA LYS A 165 -11.06 5.99 35.90
C LYS A 165 -10.55 5.78 34.47
N SER A 166 -9.73 4.75 34.24
CA SER A 166 -9.24 4.41 32.91
C SER A 166 -10.33 3.76 32.05
N ILE A 167 -10.35 4.10 30.76
CA ILE A 167 -11.20 3.44 29.77
C ILE A 167 -10.64 2.05 29.46
N LEU A 168 -11.50 1.04 29.58
CA LEU A 168 -11.18 -0.39 29.42
C LEU A 168 -11.73 -0.98 28.13
N GLY A 169 -12.70 -0.32 27.50
CA GLY A 169 -13.34 -0.84 26.30
C GLY A 169 -14.35 0.13 25.70
N PHE A 170 -14.81 -0.20 24.50
CA PHE A 170 -15.64 0.63 23.65
C PHE A 170 -16.65 -0.21 22.88
N VAL A 171 -17.84 0.34 22.62
CA VAL A 171 -18.82 -0.22 21.70
C VAL A 171 -19.72 0.86 21.10
N THR A 172 -20.14 0.66 19.85
CA THR A 172 -21.13 1.48 19.16
C THR A 172 -22.45 0.71 19.03
N GLY A 173 -23.57 1.36 19.30
CA GLY A 173 -24.93 0.86 19.03
C GLY A 173 -25.67 1.75 18.04
N ILE A 174 -26.57 1.16 17.25
CA ILE A 174 -27.43 1.88 16.29
C ILE A 174 -28.90 1.48 16.50
N ASP A 175 -29.77 2.48 16.62
CA ASP A 175 -31.24 2.34 16.72
C ASP A 175 -31.83 2.31 15.30
N HIS A 176 -32.33 1.16 14.84
CA HIS A 176 -32.78 0.98 13.45
C HIS A 176 -34.05 1.76 13.13
N ARG A 177 -34.92 1.97 14.13
CA ARG A 177 -36.10 2.84 13.98
C ARG A 177 -35.69 4.26 13.62
N LEU A 178 -34.67 4.80 14.29
CA LEU A 178 -34.18 6.15 14.00
C LEU A 178 -33.30 6.20 12.75
N ALA A 179 -32.71 5.07 12.36
CA ALA A 179 -31.84 5.00 11.20
C ALA A 179 -32.62 4.91 9.88
N PHE A 180 -33.64 4.05 9.81
CA PHE A 180 -34.38 3.80 8.58
C PHE A 180 -35.88 3.53 8.78
N ASP A 181 -36.45 3.91 9.92
CA ASP A 181 -37.87 3.67 10.23
C ASP A 181 -38.22 2.17 10.22
N ASP A 182 -37.34 1.36 10.81
CA ASP A 182 -37.46 -0.10 10.92
C ASP A 182 -38.79 -0.53 11.61
N PRO A 183 -39.69 -1.24 10.91
CA PRO A 183 -40.94 -1.71 11.49
C PRO A 183 -40.77 -2.88 12.47
N GLU A 184 -39.67 -3.64 12.40
CA GLU A 184 -39.36 -4.68 13.40
C GLU A 184 -38.74 -4.10 14.68
N ARG A 185 -38.41 -2.80 14.66
CA ARG A 185 -37.78 -2.06 15.77
C ARG A 185 -36.46 -2.70 16.20
N GLY A 186 -35.62 -3.07 15.24
CA GLY A 186 -34.29 -3.63 15.46
C GLY A 186 -33.28 -2.66 16.05
N SER A 187 -32.14 -3.20 16.43
CA SER A 187 -30.93 -2.43 16.75
C SER A 187 -29.70 -3.24 16.37
N SER A 188 -28.53 -2.60 16.28
CA SER A 188 -27.28 -3.30 15.99
C SER A 188 -26.09 -2.79 16.80
N LEU A 189 -25.15 -3.69 17.07
CA LEU A 189 -23.89 -3.46 17.78
C LEU A 189 -22.70 -3.50 16.82
N TRP A 190 -21.77 -2.57 16.98
CA TRP A 190 -20.58 -2.42 16.16
C TRP A 190 -19.35 -2.03 16.99
N SER A 191 -18.16 -2.31 16.45
CA SER A 191 -16.87 -1.87 16.98
C SER A 191 -16.63 -2.21 18.46
N LEU A 192 -17.07 -3.39 18.91
CA LEU A 192 -16.78 -3.87 20.27
C LEU A 192 -15.27 -4.12 20.41
N ALA A 193 -14.63 -3.38 21.30
CA ALA A 193 -13.20 -3.50 21.60
C ALA A 193 -12.94 -3.44 23.10
N VAL A 194 -11.95 -4.21 23.56
CA VAL A 194 -11.50 -4.24 24.96
C VAL A 194 -9.99 -4.01 24.97
N ASP A 195 -9.50 -3.19 25.89
CA ASP A 195 -8.07 -2.96 26.08
C ASP A 195 -7.36 -4.30 26.35
N PRO A 196 -6.39 -4.73 25.50
CA PRO A 196 -5.65 -5.97 25.73
C PRO A 196 -4.80 -5.94 27.01
N LYS A 197 -4.51 -4.77 27.57
CA LYS A 197 -3.75 -4.60 28.83
C LYS A 197 -4.66 -4.61 30.07
N SER A 198 -5.98 -4.64 29.89
CA SER A 198 -6.92 -4.67 31.01
C SER A 198 -6.84 -6.00 31.75
N ASN A 199 -6.59 -5.93 33.06
CA ASN A 199 -6.67 -7.09 33.96
C ASN A 199 -8.11 -7.41 34.41
N GLN A 200 -9.12 -6.67 33.91
CA GLN A 200 -10.51 -6.87 34.29
C GLN A 200 -11.23 -7.81 33.32
N SER A 201 -11.77 -8.91 33.86
CA SER A 201 -12.61 -9.83 33.09
C SER A 201 -14.04 -9.29 32.94
N GLY A 202 -14.68 -9.65 31.82
CA GLY A 202 -16.08 -9.32 31.57
C GLY A 202 -16.36 -7.90 31.04
N VAL A 203 -15.34 -7.15 30.61
CA VAL A 203 -15.53 -5.81 30.00
C VAL A 203 -16.42 -5.87 28.76
N GLY A 204 -16.12 -6.79 27.82
CA GLY A 204 -16.94 -6.97 26.62
C GLY A 204 -18.38 -7.37 26.95
N GLU A 205 -18.56 -8.29 27.91
CA GLU A 205 -19.89 -8.70 28.38
C GLU A 205 -20.68 -7.52 28.99
N ALA A 206 -20.04 -6.69 29.81
CA ALA A 206 -20.68 -5.53 30.41
C ALA A 206 -21.16 -4.52 29.35
N LEU A 207 -20.35 -4.26 28.32
CA LEU A 207 -20.70 -3.38 27.20
C LEU A 207 -21.88 -3.92 26.40
N VAL A 208 -21.86 -5.21 26.03
CA VAL A 208 -22.93 -5.84 25.24
C VAL A 208 -24.25 -5.86 26.02
N ARG A 209 -24.21 -6.25 27.30
CA ARG A 209 -25.40 -6.27 28.17
C ARG A 209 -26.00 -4.89 28.36
N TYR A 210 -25.15 -3.87 28.54
CA TYR A 210 -25.63 -2.49 28.65
C TYR A 210 -26.35 -2.07 27.36
N LEU A 211 -25.83 -2.39 26.18
CA LEU A 211 -26.51 -2.09 24.91
C LEU A 211 -27.86 -2.81 24.78
N ILE A 212 -27.92 -4.10 25.16
CA ILE A 212 -29.18 -4.87 25.17
C ILE A 212 -30.20 -4.16 26.07
N GLU A 213 -29.83 -3.87 27.32
CA GLU A 213 -30.71 -3.21 28.31
C GLU A 213 -31.11 -1.80 27.84
N HIS A 214 -30.19 -1.05 27.23
CA HIS A 214 -30.43 0.29 26.71
C HIS A 214 -31.48 0.29 25.59
N PHE A 215 -31.32 -0.57 24.58
CA PHE A 215 -32.26 -0.63 23.46
C PHE A 215 -33.58 -1.30 23.84
N HIS A 216 -33.56 -2.29 24.72
CA HIS A 216 -34.78 -2.89 25.23
C HIS A 216 -35.66 -1.87 25.97
N ALA A 217 -35.05 -1.03 26.83
CA ALA A 217 -35.76 0.06 27.51
C ALA A 217 -36.33 1.12 26.56
N ARG A 218 -35.84 1.19 25.31
CA ARG A 218 -36.31 2.11 24.26
C ARG A 218 -37.38 1.49 23.35
N GLY A 219 -37.79 0.25 23.62
CA GLY A 219 -38.84 -0.46 22.90
C GLY A 219 -38.37 -1.13 21.61
N ASN A 220 -37.07 -1.35 21.45
CA ASN A 220 -36.52 -2.17 20.37
C ASN A 220 -36.77 -3.67 20.66
N SER A 221 -36.75 -4.51 19.63
CA SER A 221 -37.16 -5.92 19.72
C SER A 221 -35.97 -6.90 19.78
N TYR A 222 -34.83 -6.52 19.18
CA TYR A 222 -33.63 -7.34 19.09
C TYR A 222 -32.36 -6.50 18.93
N LEU A 223 -31.21 -7.13 19.12
CA LEU A 223 -29.88 -6.58 18.82
C LEU A 223 -29.11 -7.53 17.89
N ASP A 224 -28.69 -7.01 16.74
CA ASP A 224 -27.85 -7.70 15.77
C ASP A 224 -26.39 -7.29 15.84
N LEU A 225 -25.49 -8.14 15.37
CA LEU A 225 -24.08 -7.82 15.18
C LEU A 225 -23.47 -8.66 14.09
N SER A 226 -22.37 -8.18 13.51
CA SER A 226 -21.53 -8.92 12.56
C SER A 226 -20.16 -9.16 13.18
N VAL A 227 -19.68 -10.41 13.13
CA VAL A 227 -18.39 -10.84 13.68
C VAL A 227 -17.62 -11.69 12.68
N MET A 228 -16.33 -11.44 12.50
CA MET A 228 -15.48 -12.25 11.60
C MET A 228 -15.55 -13.72 12.00
N HIS A 229 -15.65 -14.64 11.02
CA HIS A 229 -15.87 -16.06 11.29
C HIS A 229 -14.74 -16.73 12.11
N PHE A 230 -13.54 -16.13 12.10
CA PHE A 230 -12.35 -16.61 12.81
C PHE A 230 -12.13 -15.91 14.16
N ASN A 231 -13.04 -15.04 14.62
CA ASN A 231 -12.92 -14.38 15.92
C ASN A 231 -13.58 -15.21 17.03
N GLU A 232 -12.94 -16.33 17.37
CA GLU A 232 -13.44 -17.32 18.34
C GLU A 232 -13.80 -16.69 19.70
N GLY A 233 -12.97 -15.75 20.19
CA GLY A 233 -13.22 -15.09 21.48
C GLY A 233 -14.48 -14.24 21.50
N ALA A 234 -14.78 -13.52 20.42
CA ALA A 234 -16.02 -12.75 20.30
C ALA A 234 -17.24 -13.67 20.09
N ILE A 235 -17.10 -14.72 19.26
CA ILE A 235 -18.15 -15.72 19.03
C ILE A 235 -18.54 -16.38 20.36
N ALA A 236 -17.57 -16.84 21.15
CA ALA A 236 -17.82 -17.44 22.46
C ALA A 236 -18.53 -16.48 23.43
N LEU A 237 -18.22 -15.17 23.38
CA LEU A 237 -18.94 -14.16 24.15
C LEU A 237 -20.42 -14.07 23.74
N TYR A 238 -20.70 -14.01 22.44
CA TYR A 238 -22.07 -13.85 21.94
C TYR A 238 -22.91 -15.10 22.21
N GLU A 239 -22.34 -16.29 22.03
CA GLU A 239 -23.01 -17.56 22.36
C GLU A 239 -23.30 -17.69 23.86
N LYS A 240 -22.35 -17.29 24.72
CA LYS A 240 -22.56 -17.19 26.18
C LYS A 240 -23.71 -16.23 26.53
N LEU A 241 -23.94 -15.21 25.72
CA LEU A 241 -25.02 -14.24 25.89
C LEU A 241 -26.31 -14.65 25.17
N TYR A 242 -26.40 -15.88 24.67
CA TYR A 242 -27.57 -16.43 23.98
C TYR A 242 -27.95 -15.69 22.68
N PHE A 243 -26.96 -15.13 22.00
CA PHE A 243 -27.18 -14.73 20.61
C PHE A 243 -27.26 -15.97 19.73
N GLU A 244 -28.17 -15.94 18.76
CA GLU A 244 -28.38 -16.99 17.77
C GLU A 244 -27.89 -16.50 16.40
N ARG A 245 -27.33 -17.40 15.60
CA ARG A 245 -26.86 -17.06 14.25
C ARG A 245 -28.04 -16.84 13.30
N VAL A 246 -27.98 -15.78 12.51
CA VAL A 246 -29.00 -15.41 11.51
C VAL A 246 -28.38 -15.23 10.12
N PRO A 247 -29.10 -15.55 9.01
CA PRO A 247 -28.57 -15.52 7.65
C PRO A 247 -28.59 -14.09 7.06
N ILE A 248 -27.96 -13.16 7.75
CA ILE A 248 -27.82 -11.77 7.34
C ILE A 248 -26.37 -11.53 6.92
N TYR A 249 -26.18 -10.89 5.76
CA TYR A 249 -24.87 -10.75 5.14
C TYR A 249 -24.41 -9.30 5.09
N CYS A 250 -23.08 -9.12 5.09
CA CYS A 250 -22.44 -7.84 4.89
C CYS A 250 -21.67 -7.83 3.56
N VAL A 251 -21.63 -6.67 2.91
CA VAL A 251 -20.76 -6.42 1.74
C VAL A 251 -19.87 -5.21 2.04
N LYS A 252 -18.61 -5.28 1.59
CA LYS A 252 -17.61 -4.21 1.78
C LYS A 252 -16.83 -3.97 0.49
N LEU A 253 -16.16 -2.82 0.40
CA LEU A 253 -15.24 -2.52 -0.69
C LEU A 253 -13.91 -3.26 -0.57
N LYS A 254 -13.38 -3.66 -1.72
CA LYS A 254 -12.02 -4.16 -1.91
C LYS A 254 -11.02 -3.00 -1.84
N ASN A 255 -10.56 -2.70 -0.64
CA ASN A 255 -9.57 -1.65 -0.35
C ASN A 255 -8.37 -2.23 0.45
N ALA A 256 -7.37 -1.41 0.71
CA ALA A 256 -6.19 -1.82 1.47
C ALA A 256 -6.52 -2.27 2.92
N VAL A 257 -7.52 -1.65 3.55
CA VAL A 257 -7.94 -1.99 4.93
C VAL A 257 -8.56 -3.40 4.99
N ASN A 258 -9.30 -3.79 3.95
CA ASN A 258 -9.99 -5.06 3.83
C ASN A 258 -9.17 -6.13 3.11
N GLU A 259 -7.95 -5.83 2.65
CA GLU A 259 -7.14 -6.70 1.78
C GLU A 259 -7.07 -8.14 2.29
N SER A 260 -6.82 -8.31 3.60
CA SER A 260 -6.72 -9.63 4.23
C SER A 260 -8.02 -10.47 4.21
N LEU A 261 -9.16 -9.85 3.90
CA LEU A 261 -10.48 -10.48 3.91
C LEU A 261 -10.92 -10.99 2.53
N PHE A 262 -10.32 -10.48 1.46
CA PHE A 262 -10.69 -10.86 0.08
C PHE A 262 -9.51 -11.32 -0.78
N THR A 263 -8.27 -11.17 -0.30
CA THR A 263 -7.09 -11.74 -0.96
C THR A 263 -6.73 -13.08 -0.33
N ALA A 264 -6.29 -14.03 -1.15
CA ALA A 264 -5.84 -15.32 -0.64
C ALA A 264 -4.54 -15.13 0.17
N PRO A 265 -4.32 -15.88 1.28
CA PRO A 265 -3.08 -15.81 2.06
C PRO A 265 -1.79 -16.20 1.29
N LYS A 266 -1.92 -16.68 0.05
CA LYS A 266 -0.96 -17.53 -0.66
C LYS A 266 0.38 -16.87 -0.98
N PHE A 267 0.48 -15.54 -1.01
CA PHE A 267 1.66 -14.86 -1.59
C PHE A 267 2.50 -14.03 -0.63
N ARG A 268 2.28 -14.09 0.70
CA ARG A 268 3.10 -13.29 1.63
C ARG A 268 4.58 -13.70 1.57
N LYS A 269 5.43 -12.80 1.04
CA LYS A 269 6.90 -12.91 0.97
C LYS A 269 7.43 -14.13 0.22
N VAL A 270 6.83 -14.45 -0.92
CA VAL A 270 7.26 -15.56 -1.77
C VAL A 270 8.38 -15.13 -2.72
N LEU A 271 8.39 -13.88 -3.16
CA LEU A 271 9.35 -13.34 -4.12
C LEU A 271 10.26 -12.27 -3.49
N ASN A 272 11.27 -11.82 -4.24
CA ASN A 272 12.02 -10.60 -3.86
C ASN A 272 11.09 -9.36 -3.89
N PRO A 273 11.48 -8.22 -3.28
CA PRO A 273 10.60 -7.06 -3.18
C PRO A 273 10.07 -6.53 -4.53
N TYR A 274 10.87 -6.65 -5.60
CA TYR A 274 10.50 -6.19 -6.94
C TYR A 274 9.41 -7.05 -7.59
N GLY A 275 9.43 -8.38 -7.41
CA GLY A 275 8.36 -9.26 -7.85
C GLY A 275 7.16 -9.23 -6.91
N GLN A 276 7.40 -9.10 -5.60
CA GLN A 276 6.37 -9.16 -4.57
C GLN A 276 5.36 -8.01 -4.71
N ILE A 277 5.82 -6.78 -4.98
CA ILE A 277 4.92 -5.63 -5.15
C ILE A 277 3.93 -5.82 -6.32
N ILE A 278 4.36 -6.52 -7.38
CA ILE A 278 3.53 -6.83 -8.56
C ILE A 278 2.50 -7.91 -8.21
N VAL A 279 2.95 -9.00 -7.57
CA VAL A 279 2.08 -10.12 -7.17
C VAL A 279 1.05 -9.70 -6.14
N ASP A 280 1.41 -8.83 -5.19
CA ASP A 280 0.48 -8.30 -4.20
C ASP A 280 -0.62 -7.47 -4.89
N GLU A 281 -0.25 -6.58 -5.83
CA GLU A 281 -1.22 -5.80 -6.60
C GLU A 281 -2.07 -6.69 -7.53
N ALA A 282 -1.51 -7.75 -8.10
CA ALA A 282 -2.24 -8.71 -8.92
C ALA A 282 -3.29 -9.45 -8.09
N ALA A 283 -2.91 -9.93 -6.91
CA ALA A 283 -3.82 -10.58 -5.97
C ALA A 283 -4.97 -9.64 -5.55
N ARG A 284 -4.68 -8.33 -5.33
CA ARG A 284 -5.73 -7.33 -5.02
C ARG A 284 -6.74 -7.15 -6.14
N ARG A 285 -6.34 -7.36 -7.39
CA ARG A 285 -7.18 -7.25 -8.59
C ARG A 285 -7.87 -8.56 -8.96
N GLY A 286 -7.63 -9.64 -8.22
CA GLY A 286 -8.13 -10.97 -8.55
C GLY A 286 -7.44 -11.60 -9.77
N ILE A 287 -6.26 -11.11 -10.13
CA ILE A 287 -5.40 -11.72 -11.13
C ILE A 287 -4.72 -12.92 -10.46
N ASP A 288 -4.89 -14.11 -11.03
CA ASP A 288 -4.28 -15.32 -10.52
C ASP A 288 -2.77 -15.29 -10.75
N VAL A 289 -2.02 -15.77 -9.75
CA VAL A 289 -0.56 -15.73 -9.76
C VAL A 289 -0.03 -17.15 -9.61
N LYS A 290 0.78 -17.58 -10.57
CA LYS A 290 1.53 -18.83 -10.49
C LYS A 290 3.02 -18.52 -10.53
N VAL A 291 3.69 -18.70 -9.39
CA VAL A 291 5.15 -18.62 -9.30
C VAL A 291 5.75 -19.80 -10.06
N ILE A 292 6.61 -19.52 -11.03
CA ILE A 292 7.29 -20.52 -11.86
C ILE A 292 8.64 -20.86 -11.24
N ASP A 293 9.42 -19.84 -10.92
CA ASP A 293 10.72 -19.98 -10.26
C ASP A 293 10.90 -18.84 -9.24
N LYS A 294 11.00 -19.21 -7.97
CA LYS A 294 11.18 -18.26 -6.87
C LYS A 294 12.57 -17.61 -6.87
N ALA A 295 13.63 -18.36 -7.19
CA ALA A 295 14.99 -17.86 -7.16
C ALA A 295 15.24 -16.81 -8.25
N GLN A 296 14.60 -16.98 -9.40
CA GLN A 296 14.67 -16.05 -10.53
C GLN A 296 13.61 -14.94 -10.48
N SER A 297 12.73 -14.94 -9.48
CA SER A 297 11.56 -14.06 -9.41
C SER A 297 10.70 -14.11 -10.68
N LEU A 298 10.50 -15.32 -11.22
CA LEU A 298 9.73 -15.61 -12.41
C LEU A 298 8.33 -16.12 -12.02
N PHE A 299 7.30 -15.46 -12.52
CA PHE A 299 5.90 -15.77 -12.23
C PHE A 299 5.02 -15.51 -13.45
N SER A 300 3.85 -16.12 -13.47
CA SER A 300 2.82 -15.88 -14.48
C SER A 300 1.58 -15.28 -13.83
N LEU A 301 1.00 -14.31 -14.51
CA LEU A 301 -0.22 -13.60 -14.15
C LEU A 301 -1.34 -14.05 -15.10
N HIS A 302 -2.51 -14.42 -14.57
CA HIS A 302 -3.63 -14.93 -15.36
C HIS A 302 -4.91 -14.18 -15.00
N LEU A 303 -5.59 -13.62 -16.01
CA LEU A 303 -6.90 -12.99 -15.85
C LEU A 303 -7.78 -13.33 -17.05
N GLY A 304 -8.86 -14.06 -16.81
CA GLY A 304 -9.74 -14.56 -17.87
C GLY A 304 -8.95 -15.44 -18.85
N GLY A 305 -8.95 -15.08 -20.14
CA GLY A 305 -8.20 -15.78 -21.18
C GLY A 305 -6.77 -15.25 -21.43
N LYS A 306 -6.34 -14.19 -20.73
CA LYS A 306 -5.00 -13.60 -20.91
C LYS A 306 -4.03 -14.13 -19.86
N SER A 307 -2.85 -14.55 -20.31
CA SER A 307 -1.72 -14.91 -19.46
C SER A 307 -0.51 -14.07 -19.86
N VAL A 308 0.26 -13.62 -18.87
CA VAL A 308 1.53 -12.91 -19.07
C VAL A 308 2.56 -13.48 -18.11
N VAL A 309 3.73 -13.87 -18.62
CA VAL A 309 4.89 -14.23 -17.81
C VAL A 309 5.71 -12.98 -17.51
N CYS A 310 6.11 -12.85 -16.25
CA CYS A 310 6.92 -11.75 -15.75
C CYS A 310 8.15 -12.25 -15.01
N LYS A 311 9.29 -11.59 -15.24
CA LYS A 311 10.47 -11.62 -14.39
C LYS A 311 10.61 -10.23 -13.77
N GLU A 312 10.09 -10.06 -12.55
CA GLU A 312 9.87 -8.73 -11.96
C GLU A 312 9.03 -7.86 -12.91
N SER A 313 9.53 -6.69 -13.35
CA SER A 313 8.86 -5.78 -14.29
C SER A 313 9.09 -6.11 -15.77
N LEU A 314 10.00 -7.04 -16.08
CA LEU A 314 10.15 -7.57 -17.43
C LEU A 314 8.97 -8.50 -17.73
N SER A 315 8.33 -8.35 -18.88
CA SER A 315 7.17 -9.15 -19.28
C SER A 315 7.26 -9.60 -20.74
N ASP A 316 6.37 -10.50 -21.16
CA ASP A 316 6.22 -10.94 -22.55
C ASP A 316 6.01 -9.81 -23.56
N HIS A 317 5.61 -8.61 -23.09
CA HIS A 317 5.45 -7.43 -23.94
C HIS A 317 6.76 -6.69 -24.23
N THR A 318 7.86 -7.02 -23.55
CA THR A 318 9.19 -6.52 -23.89
C THR A 318 9.81 -7.47 -24.91
N SER A 319 9.98 -7.02 -26.16
CA SER A 319 10.58 -7.83 -27.22
C SER A 319 12.06 -8.11 -26.93
N ALA A 320 12.56 -9.25 -27.43
CA ALA A 320 13.97 -9.58 -27.33
C ALA A 320 14.87 -8.50 -27.96
N THR A 321 14.42 -7.85 -29.04
CA THR A 321 15.14 -6.75 -29.68
C THR A 321 15.24 -5.51 -28.79
N ALA A 322 14.15 -5.15 -28.09
CA ALA A 322 14.15 -4.03 -27.15
C ALA A 322 15.05 -4.32 -25.93
N MET A 323 14.99 -5.54 -25.40
CA MET A 323 15.87 -6.00 -24.32
C MET A 323 17.34 -5.93 -24.74
N SER A 324 17.71 -6.50 -25.89
CA SER A 324 19.09 -6.45 -26.40
C SER A 324 19.56 -5.02 -26.67
N ALA A 325 18.67 -4.14 -27.14
CA ALA A 325 19.00 -2.73 -27.35
C ALA A 325 19.36 -2.02 -26.03
N CYS A 326 18.62 -2.29 -24.95
CA CYS A 326 18.85 -1.70 -23.63
C CYS A 326 20.11 -2.25 -22.93
N GLN A 327 20.42 -3.55 -23.13
CA GLN A 327 21.59 -4.19 -22.51
C GLN A 327 22.92 -3.71 -23.11
N ASP A 328 22.96 -3.37 -24.41
CA ASP A 328 24.12 -2.79 -25.07
C ASP A 328 24.08 -1.26 -24.97
N LYS A 329 24.92 -0.70 -24.09
CA LYS A 329 25.03 0.76 -23.84
C LYS A 329 25.47 1.54 -25.09
N GLY A 330 26.22 0.90 -25.99
CA GLY A 330 26.63 1.49 -27.27
C GLY A 330 25.47 1.57 -28.25
N LEU A 331 24.67 0.51 -28.36
CA LEU A 331 23.47 0.47 -29.20
C LEU A 331 22.39 1.42 -28.67
N THR A 332 22.11 1.40 -27.37
CA THR A 332 21.21 2.36 -26.71
C THR A 332 21.60 3.80 -27.07
N ASN A 333 22.89 4.15 -26.89
CA ASN A 333 23.39 5.50 -27.19
C ASN A 333 23.13 5.90 -28.66
N ARG A 334 23.43 5.00 -29.61
CA ARG A 334 23.21 5.26 -31.04
C ARG A 334 21.74 5.45 -31.39
N ILE A 335 20.84 4.60 -30.87
CA ILE A 335 19.40 4.69 -31.10
C ILE A 335 18.83 6.00 -30.56
N LEU A 336 19.15 6.33 -29.31
CA LEU A 336 18.69 7.57 -28.68
C LEU A 336 19.23 8.80 -29.43
N LYS A 337 20.51 8.77 -29.82
CA LYS A 337 21.11 9.85 -30.60
C LYS A 337 20.44 10.06 -31.95
N SER A 338 20.09 8.98 -32.68
CA SER A 338 19.38 9.09 -33.95
C SER A 338 17.95 9.62 -33.78
N ALA A 339 17.34 9.44 -32.61
CA ALA A 339 16.07 10.04 -32.23
C ALA A 339 16.17 11.52 -31.77
N GLY A 340 17.34 12.14 -31.90
CA GLY A 340 17.58 13.53 -31.51
C GLY A 340 17.69 13.77 -30.01
N ILE A 341 17.91 12.71 -29.23
CA ILE A 341 18.03 12.78 -27.77
C ILE A 341 19.49 13.05 -27.38
N GLN A 342 19.69 13.97 -26.44
CA GLN A 342 21.02 14.26 -25.90
C GLN A 342 21.53 13.04 -25.11
N VAL A 343 22.66 12.49 -25.55
CA VAL A 343 23.37 11.39 -24.89
C VAL A 343 24.87 11.72 -24.79
N PRO A 344 25.59 11.18 -23.79
CA PRO A 344 27.03 11.41 -23.70
C PRO A 344 27.73 10.87 -24.94
N ARG A 345 28.82 11.53 -25.36
CA ARG A 345 29.65 11.01 -26.45
C ARG A 345 30.36 9.74 -25.98
N GLN A 346 30.29 8.68 -26.78
CA GLN A 346 30.97 7.41 -26.51
C GLN A 346 32.01 7.10 -27.58
N PHE A 347 33.01 6.31 -27.19
CA PHE A 347 34.06 5.78 -28.03
C PHE A 347 34.28 4.30 -27.69
N LEU A 348 34.04 3.42 -28.68
CA LEU A 348 34.10 1.96 -28.52
C LEU A 348 35.34 1.33 -29.17
N ASP A 349 35.99 2.02 -30.12
CA ASP A 349 37.14 1.51 -30.88
C ASP A 349 38.46 1.69 -30.10
N ILE A 350 38.55 1.06 -28.92
CA ILE A 350 39.66 1.23 -27.96
C ILE A 350 41.03 0.85 -28.52
N GLU A 351 41.07 -0.02 -29.53
CA GLU A 351 42.30 -0.46 -30.19
C GLU A 351 42.91 0.67 -31.04
N ASN A 352 42.07 1.58 -31.54
CA ASN A 352 42.49 2.73 -32.30
C ASN A 352 42.99 3.88 -31.40
N ARG A 353 44.23 3.74 -30.92
CA ARG A 353 44.87 4.69 -30.00
C ARG A 353 44.87 6.14 -30.50
N SER A 354 45.02 6.36 -31.81
CA SER A 354 45.03 7.72 -32.38
C SER A 354 43.67 8.40 -32.27
N LYS A 355 42.59 7.69 -32.64
CA LYS A 355 41.22 8.21 -32.50
C LYS A 355 40.81 8.35 -31.03
N LEU A 356 41.23 7.41 -30.18
CA LEU A 356 41.02 7.50 -28.74
C LEU A 356 41.68 8.78 -28.19
N ASP A 357 42.92 9.07 -28.57
CA ASP A 357 43.60 10.28 -28.14
C ASP A 357 42.86 11.56 -28.54
N ASP A 358 42.34 11.63 -29.76
CA ASP A 358 41.56 12.77 -30.22
C ASP A 358 40.21 12.90 -29.51
N PHE A 359 39.56 11.78 -29.21
CA PHE A 359 38.38 11.76 -28.36
C PHE A 359 38.71 12.28 -26.95
N LEU A 360 39.81 11.83 -26.36
CA LEU A 360 40.23 12.21 -25.02
C LEU A 360 40.62 13.70 -24.91
N LYS A 361 41.21 14.30 -25.94
CA LYS A 361 41.52 15.75 -25.95
C LYS A 361 40.27 16.62 -25.75
N LYS A 362 39.12 16.16 -26.27
CA LYS A 362 37.87 16.95 -26.29
C LYS A 362 36.92 16.65 -25.14
N ASN A 363 37.05 15.48 -24.50
CA ASN A 363 36.00 14.96 -23.63
C ASN A 363 36.49 14.56 -22.22
N ARG A 364 37.72 14.91 -21.81
CA ARG A 364 38.20 14.67 -20.43
C ARG A 364 37.54 15.64 -19.42
N PRO A 365 37.26 15.20 -18.19
CA PRO A 365 37.41 13.84 -17.66
C PRO A 365 36.42 12.85 -18.29
N VAL A 366 36.76 11.56 -18.30
CA VAL A 366 35.94 10.50 -18.92
C VAL A 366 35.48 9.45 -17.91
N VAL A 367 34.49 8.67 -18.32
CA VAL A 367 34.02 7.45 -17.67
C VAL A 367 34.46 6.25 -18.51
N VAL A 368 34.93 5.19 -17.86
CA VAL A 368 35.18 3.89 -18.48
C VAL A 368 34.24 2.88 -17.86
N LYS A 369 33.42 2.22 -18.68
CA LYS A 369 32.38 1.28 -18.26
C LYS A 369 32.31 0.08 -19.21
N PRO A 370 31.83 -1.09 -18.77
CA PRO A 370 31.55 -2.19 -19.68
C PRO A 370 30.41 -1.85 -20.66
N ILE A 371 30.40 -2.45 -21.85
CA ILE A 371 29.35 -2.25 -22.86
C ILE A 371 28.00 -2.77 -22.38
N ASP A 372 28.02 -3.87 -21.63
CA ASP A 372 26.91 -4.55 -21.00
C ASP A 372 27.12 -4.65 -19.48
N GLY A 373 26.10 -5.11 -18.74
CA GLY A 373 26.14 -5.28 -17.29
C GLY A 373 25.33 -4.25 -16.50
N GLU A 374 25.02 -4.59 -15.25
CA GLU A 374 24.08 -3.88 -14.37
C GLU A 374 24.76 -3.29 -13.11
N GLN A 375 24.01 -2.48 -12.36
CA GLN A 375 24.35 -2.00 -11.00
C GLN A 375 25.64 -1.18 -10.87
N GLY A 376 26.19 -0.68 -11.98
CA GLY A 376 27.42 0.13 -11.98
C GLY A 376 28.68 -0.65 -11.58
N GLN A 377 28.66 -1.98 -11.68
CA GLN A 377 29.84 -2.79 -11.46
C GLN A 377 30.92 -2.46 -12.52
N LEU A 378 32.17 -2.40 -12.08
CA LEU A 378 33.34 -2.10 -12.93
C LEU A 378 33.34 -0.71 -13.61
N VAL A 379 32.42 0.19 -13.23
CA VAL A 379 32.40 1.57 -13.73
C VAL A 379 33.47 2.40 -13.02
N LYS A 380 34.35 3.04 -13.80
CA LYS A 380 35.37 3.99 -13.32
C LYS A 380 35.02 5.40 -13.79
N VAL A 381 34.76 6.30 -12.86
CA VAL A 381 34.33 7.69 -13.13
C VAL A 381 35.44 8.70 -12.85
N GLY A 382 35.45 9.80 -13.59
CA GLY A 382 36.34 10.94 -13.30
C GLY A 382 37.80 10.73 -13.69
N LEU A 383 38.06 9.86 -14.68
CA LEU A 383 39.42 9.58 -15.13
C LEU A 383 39.98 10.76 -15.92
N LYS A 384 41.14 11.27 -15.50
CA LYS A 384 41.73 12.52 -16.03
C LYS A 384 42.97 12.26 -16.86
N THR A 385 43.76 11.26 -16.48
CA THR A 385 45.03 10.97 -17.14
C THR A 385 44.91 9.82 -18.12
N LYS A 386 45.76 9.81 -19.17
CA LYS A 386 45.80 8.68 -20.10
C LYS A 386 46.08 7.36 -19.37
N LYS A 387 46.99 7.39 -18.39
CA LYS A 387 47.38 6.22 -17.61
C LYS A 387 46.18 5.59 -16.91
N GLU A 388 45.42 6.37 -16.14
CA GLU A 388 44.20 5.91 -15.46
C GLU A 388 43.18 5.31 -16.44
N ILE A 389 43.00 5.93 -17.60
CA ILE A 389 42.05 5.49 -18.64
C ILE A 389 42.48 4.15 -19.23
N PHE A 390 43.75 4.01 -19.62
CA PHE A 390 44.27 2.76 -20.16
C PHE A 390 44.26 1.63 -19.12
N GLU A 391 44.56 1.93 -17.84
CA GLU A 391 44.44 0.95 -16.76
C GLU A 391 43.00 0.45 -16.61
N ALA A 392 42.01 1.34 -16.64
CA ALA A 392 40.60 0.96 -16.56
C ALA A 392 40.12 0.16 -17.79
N VAL A 393 40.54 0.58 -19.00
CA VAL A 393 40.23 -0.12 -20.26
C VAL A 393 40.84 -1.52 -20.27
N ASN A 394 42.12 -1.65 -19.90
CA ASN A 394 42.82 -2.94 -19.86
C ASN A 394 42.24 -3.87 -18.79
N ALA A 395 41.79 -3.34 -17.65
CA ALA A 395 41.15 -4.14 -16.61
C ALA A 395 39.84 -4.78 -17.10
N LEU A 396 39.01 -4.03 -17.83
CA LEU A 396 37.78 -4.55 -18.44
C LEU A 396 38.07 -5.55 -19.56
N ALA A 397 38.97 -5.19 -20.49
CA ALA A 397 39.35 -6.06 -21.60
C ALA A 397 39.99 -7.37 -21.10
N GLY A 398 40.84 -7.31 -20.07
CA GLY A 398 41.44 -8.49 -19.43
C GLY A 398 40.43 -9.39 -18.72
N ALA A 399 39.27 -8.84 -18.32
CA ALA A 399 38.13 -9.60 -17.81
C ALA A 399 37.22 -10.15 -18.94
N GLY A 400 37.59 -9.97 -20.21
CA GLY A 400 36.80 -10.40 -21.37
C GLY A 400 35.57 -9.53 -21.66
N VAL A 401 35.50 -8.33 -21.07
CA VAL A 401 34.36 -7.42 -21.22
C VAL A 401 34.75 -6.25 -22.12
N GLN A 402 33.93 -5.93 -23.12
CA GLN A 402 34.21 -4.81 -24.02
C GLN A 402 34.05 -3.47 -23.28
N PRO A 403 35.11 -2.65 -23.18
CA PRO A 403 35.03 -1.35 -22.53
C PRO A 403 34.50 -0.26 -23.46
N VAL A 404 33.77 0.69 -22.88
CA VAL A 404 33.27 1.91 -23.50
C VAL A 404 33.89 3.10 -22.78
N VAL A 405 34.53 3.99 -23.54
CA VAL A 405 35.03 5.28 -23.04
C VAL A 405 33.98 6.33 -23.33
N GLU A 406 33.45 6.98 -22.30
CA GLU A 406 32.33 7.92 -22.39
C GLU A 406 32.69 9.29 -21.82
N GLN A 407 32.17 10.35 -22.42
CA GLN A 407 32.24 11.70 -21.89
C GLN A 407 31.63 11.75 -20.48
N MET A 408 32.36 12.26 -19.50
CA MET A 408 31.77 12.51 -18.18
C MET A 408 30.86 13.74 -18.25
N VAL A 409 29.58 13.54 -17.96
CA VAL A 409 28.59 14.60 -17.82
C VAL A 409 28.29 14.81 -16.34
N SER A 410 27.89 16.03 -15.96
CA SER A 410 27.61 16.40 -14.56
C SER A 410 26.16 16.83 -14.39
N GLY A 411 25.60 16.58 -13.21
CA GLY A 411 24.23 16.96 -12.87
C GLY A 411 23.66 16.10 -11.75
N SER A 412 22.37 16.29 -11.48
CA SER A 412 21.56 15.41 -10.65
C SER A 412 21.25 14.11 -11.38
N ASP A 413 21.37 13.00 -10.65
CA ASP A 413 21.09 11.64 -11.12
C ASP A 413 19.61 11.36 -10.96
N ILE A 414 18.88 11.27 -12.07
CA ILE A 414 17.42 11.21 -12.09
C ILE A 414 16.99 9.94 -12.82
N ARG A 415 16.30 9.06 -12.09
CA ARG A 415 15.64 7.86 -12.61
C ARG A 415 14.23 8.23 -13.07
N VAL A 416 13.93 8.06 -14.35
CA VAL A 416 12.59 8.27 -14.92
C VAL A 416 12.00 6.92 -15.30
N LEU A 417 10.88 6.55 -14.68
CA LEU A 417 10.14 5.33 -14.99
C LEU A 417 9.04 5.63 -16.00
N VAL A 418 9.15 5.03 -17.18
CA VAL A 418 8.12 5.08 -18.23
C VAL A 418 7.42 3.74 -18.31
N ILE A 419 6.09 3.76 -18.26
CA ILE A 419 5.21 2.58 -18.45
C ILE A 419 4.17 2.97 -19.48
N ASN A 420 4.09 2.23 -20.59
CA ASN A 420 3.09 2.40 -21.64
C ASN A 420 3.00 3.86 -22.15
N SER A 421 4.15 4.45 -22.50
CA SER A 421 4.27 5.85 -22.95
C SER A 421 3.81 6.91 -21.94
N GLU A 422 3.74 6.57 -20.65
CA GLU A 422 3.46 7.51 -19.56
C GLU A 422 4.65 7.55 -18.60
N VAL A 423 5.09 8.75 -18.19
CA VAL A 423 6.04 8.90 -17.09
C VAL A 423 5.29 8.71 -15.78
N VAL A 424 5.46 7.53 -15.16
CA VAL A 424 4.72 7.15 -13.94
C VAL A 424 5.42 7.62 -12.67
N ALA A 425 6.76 7.65 -12.67
CA ALA A 425 7.52 8.08 -11.51
C ALA A 425 8.86 8.69 -11.93
N VAL A 426 9.33 9.67 -11.17
CA VAL A 426 10.65 10.28 -11.32
C VAL A 426 11.31 10.41 -9.96
N ALA A 427 12.53 9.91 -9.84
CA ALA A 427 13.25 9.93 -8.59
C ALA A 427 14.68 10.45 -8.75
N GLU A 428 15.06 11.43 -7.94
CA GLU A 428 16.44 11.88 -7.82
C GLU A 428 17.20 10.93 -6.89
N ARG A 429 18.27 10.33 -7.41
CA ARG A 429 19.21 9.50 -6.66
C ARG A 429 20.35 10.39 -6.17
N ARG A 430 20.57 10.40 -4.86
CA ARG A 430 21.66 11.17 -4.25
C ARG A 430 22.75 10.23 -3.71
N PRO A 431 24.04 10.51 -3.99
CA PRO A 431 25.14 9.75 -3.43
C PRO A 431 25.12 9.77 -1.90
N PRO A 432 25.61 8.70 -1.23
CA PRO A 432 25.69 8.66 0.22
C PRO A 432 26.59 9.78 0.75
N LEU A 433 26.07 10.48 1.75
CA LEU A 433 26.78 11.49 2.52
C LEU A 433 26.76 11.14 4.01
N ILE A 434 27.81 11.55 4.70
CA ILE A 434 27.91 11.53 6.15
C ILE A 434 27.99 12.95 6.68
N VAL A 435 27.42 13.18 7.86
CA VAL A 435 27.45 14.47 8.55
C VAL A 435 28.32 14.33 9.79
N GLY A 436 29.30 15.21 9.94
CA GLY A 436 30.16 15.26 11.11
C GLY A 436 29.40 15.62 12.37
N ASP A 437 29.74 14.97 13.48
CA ASP A 437 29.28 15.33 14.83
C ASP A 437 30.39 16.02 15.65
N GLY A 438 31.53 16.31 15.04
CA GLY A 438 32.68 16.96 15.66
C GLY A 438 33.52 16.05 16.58
N VAL A 439 33.13 14.79 16.78
CA VAL A 439 33.78 13.88 17.74
C VAL A 439 34.06 12.48 17.19
N SER A 440 33.21 11.95 16.31
CA SER A 440 33.32 10.61 15.75
C SER A 440 34.18 10.60 14.49
N THR A 441 34.91 9.50 14.28
CA THR A 441 35.61 9.24 13.02
C THR A 441 34.63 8.99 11.88
N ILE A 442 35.05 9.27 10.64
CA ILE A 442 34.30 8.96 9.42
C ILE A 442 33.86 7.50 9.39
N GLU A 443 34.75 6.56 9.74
CA GLU A 443 34.44 5.14 9.81
C GLU A 443 33.27 4.85 10.78
N THR A 444 33.28 5.50 11.96
CA THR A 444 32.21 5.36 12.96
C THR A 444 30.89 5.95 12.46
N LEU A 445 30.93 7.08 11.76
CA LEU A 445 29.76 7.71 11.16
C LEU A 445 29.14 6.80 10.07
N ILE A 446 29.97 6.18 9.22
CA ILE A 446 29.51 5.21 8.21
C ILE A 446 28.86 4.00 8.88
N LYS A 447 29.49 3.41 9.91
CA LYS A 447 28.93 2.27 10.67
C LYS A 447 27.57 2.62 11.28
N ARG A 448 27.44 3.80 11.90
CA ARG A 448 26.18 4.29 12.50
C ARG A 448 25.09 4.50 11.44
N LEU A 449 25.43 5.08 10.30
CA LEU A 449 24.51 5.31 9.19
C LEU A 449 24.04 3.98 8.57
N ASN A 450 24.95 3.03 8.34
CA ASN A 450 24.63 1.70 7.83
C ASN A 450 23.70 0.93 8.75
N ARG A 451 23.91 1.00 10.07
CA ARG A 451 23.00 0.37 11.05
C ARG A 451 21.58 0.92 10.94
N ARG A 452 21.42 2.24 10.77
CA ARG A 452 20.11 2.88 10.57
C ARG A 452 19.48 2.48 9.24
N LYS A 453 20.24 2.52 8.14
CA LYS A 453 19.77 2.16 6.80
C LYS A 453 19.37 0.69 6.70
N SER A 454 20.15 -0.23 7.28
CA SER A 454 19.84 -1.66 7.29
C SER A 454 18.50 -1.94 8.00
N ALA A 455 18.24 -1.26 9.13
CA ALA A 455 16.96 -1.38 9.83
C ALA A 455 15.76 -0.87 8.99
N ALA A 456 15.95 0.18 8.19
CA ALA A 456 14.89 0.77 7.36
C ALA A 456 14.66 0.03 6.02
N SER A 457 15.72 -0.53 5.43
CA SER A 457 15.72 -1.17 4.10
C SER A 457 15.73 -2.71 4.14
N GLN A 458 15.53 -3.31 5.31
CA GLN A 458 15.71 -4.77 5.52
C GLN A 458 17.07 -5.29 5.05
N GLY A 459 18.11 -4.45 5.10
CA GLY A 459 19.48 -4.79 4.71
C GLY A 459 19.86 -4.50 3.26
N GLU A 460 18.97 -3.96 2.41
CA GLU A 460 19.26 -3.77 0.99
C GLU A 460 20.20 -2.60 0.66
N SER A 461 20.32 -1.60 1.55
CA SER A 461 21.16 -0.41 1.35
C SER A 461 22.27 -0.34 2.40
N GLN A 462 23.53 -0.52 1.97
CA GLN A 462 24.71 -0.39 2.83
C GLN A 462 25.84 0.34 2.09
N ILE A 463 26.53 1.25 2.77
CA ILE A 463 27.75 1.90 2.27
C ILE A 463 28.92 0.94 2.53
N PRO A 464 29.55 0.35 1.50
CA PRO A 464 30.75 -0.46 1.68
C PRO A 464 31.97 0.45 1.90
N VAL A 465 32.82 0.06 2.84
CA VAL A 465 34.13 0.68 3.06
C VAL A 465 35.14 -0.09 2.20
N ASP A 466 35.23 0.29 0.93
CA ASP A 466 36.08 -0.31 -0.10
C ASP A 466 37.08 0.71 -0.68
N GLN A 467 37.88 0.29 -1.65
CA GLN A 467 38.86 1.16 -2.33
C GLN A 467 38.22 2.41 -2.97
N GLU A 468 36.96 2.34 -3.42
CA GLU A 468 36.27 3.51 -3.98
C GLU A 468 35.88 4.50 -2.87
N CYS A 469 35.43 4.01 -1.71
CA CYS A 469 35.18 4.86 -0.54
C CYS A 469 36.45 5.60 -0.12
N GLU A 470 37.59 4.89 -0.02
CA GLU A 470 38.88 5.50 0.31
C GLU A 470 39.32 6.53 -0.74
N ARG A 471 39.15 6.22 -2.03
CA ARG A 471 39.49 7.14 -3.13
C ARG A 471 38.68 8.44 -3.04
N VAL A 472 37.38 8.34 -2.80
CA VAL A 472 36.47 9.50 -2.70
C VAL A 472 36.79 10.37 -1.50
N LEU A 473 37.15 9.76 -0.36
CA LEU A 473 37.61 10.50 0.82
C LEU A 473 38.94 11.20 0.54
N LYS A 474 39.89 10.50 -0.10
CA LYS A 474 41.20 11.05 -0.45
C LYS A 474 41.10 12.23 -1.41
N ASP A 475 40.19 12.18 -2.39
CA ASP A 475 39.90 13.30 -3.30
C ASP A 475 39.41 14.55 -2.53
N GLN A 476 38.79 14.37 -1.36
CA GLN A 476 38.35 15.43 -0.44
C GLN A 476 39.40 15.76 0.64
N LYS A 477 40.61 15.19 0.56
CA LYS A 477 41.67 15.30 1.57
C LYS A 477 41.25 14.78 2.96
N LEU A 478 40.44 13.72 2.97
CA LEU A 478 39.94 13.04 4.18
C LEU A 478 40.40 11.57 4.20
N HIS A 479 40.41 10.98 5.39
CA HIS A 479 40.69 9.57 5.66
C HIS A 479 39.64 8.98 6.60
N LEU A 480 39.58 7.66 6.74
CA LEU A 480 38.56 6.99 7.58
C LEU A 480 38.64 7.39 9.07
N GLU A 481 39.83 7.70 9.54
CA GLU A 481 40.14 8.15 10.91
C GLU A 481 39.89 9.65 11.11
N SER A 482 39.61 10.39 10.04
CA SER A 482 39.33 11.83 10.15
C SER A 482 38.05 12.08 10.94
N ILE A 483 38.06 13.15 11.75
CA ILE A 483 36.87 13.65 12.45
C ILE A 483 36.32 14.84 11.66
N LEU A 484 35.09 14.70 11.17
CA LEU A 484 34.41 15.80 10.47
C LEU A 484 33.88 16.82 11.48
N PRO A 485 34.13 18.13 11.27
CA PRO A 485 33.51 19.19 12.07
C PRO A 485 31.98 19.03 12.14
N ASN A 486 31.41 19.42 13.27
CA ASN A 486 29.97 19.30 13.50
C ASN A 486 29.17 20.00 12.39
N GLY A 487 28.23 19.30 11.78
CA GLY A 487 27.39 19.79 10.67
C GLY A 487 28.06 19.80 9.29
N LYS A 488 29.35 19.45 9.17
CA LYS A 488 30.02 19.36 7.86
C LYS A 488 29.69 18.04 7.16
N GLU A 489 29.29 18.13 5.90
CA GLU A 489 29.02 16.97 5.07
C GLU A 489 30.27 16.48 4.34
N ALA A 490 30.41 15.17 4.19
CA ALA A 490 31.37 14.55 3.29
C ALA A 490 30.69 13.46 2.47
N ARG A 491 30.97 13.41 1.17
CA ARG A 491 30.53 12.31 0.31
C ARG A 491 31.44 11.11 0.54
N VAL A 492 30.87 9.92 0.58
CA VAL A 492 31.64 8.68 0.75
C VAL A 492 31.65 7.82 -0.51
N ARG A 493 30.80 8.13 -1.50
CA ARG A 493 30.85 7.57 -2.86
C ARG A 493 30.46 8.64 -3.89
N ASN A 494 30.91 8.44 -5.14
CA ASN A 494 30.50 9.30 -6.27
C ASN A 494 29.20 8.84 -6.94
N THR A 495 28.87 7.55 -6.88
CA THR A 495 27.66 6.98 -7.50
C THR A 495 26.48 7.01 -6.53
N ALA A 496 25.28 7.19 -7.07
CA ALA A 496 24.03 7.30 -6.31
C ALA A 496 23.25 5.98 -6.21
N ASN A 497 23.92 4.84 -6.34
CA ASN A 497 23.26 3.54 -6.31
C ASN A 497 22.69 3.26 -4.91
N PHE A 498 21.41 2.88 -4.85
CA PHE A 498 20.68 2.59 -3.61
C PHE A 498 21.37 1.50 -2.78
N HIS A 499 21.78 0.40 -3.42
CA HIS A 499 22.47 -0.71 -2.76
C HIS A 499 23.77 -0.31 -2.08
N THR A 500 24.48 0.69 -2.61
CA THR A 500 25.72 1.22 -2.03
C THR A 500 25.49 2.41 -1.09
N GLY A 501 24.25 2.57 -0.59
CA GLY A 501 23.90 3.56 0.42
C GLY A 501 23.36 4.88 -0.11
N GLY A 502 23.10 5.02 -1.41
CA GLY A 502 22.40 6.18 -1.97
C GLY A 502 21.01 6.41 -1.34
N THR A 503 20.45 7.59 -1.53
CA THR A 503 19.05 7.89 -1.19
C THR A 503 18.26 8.20 -2.45
N ILE A 504 16.96 7.93 -2.41
CA ILE A 504 16.04 8.15 -3.52
C ILE A 504 14.99 9.16 -3.04
N HIS A 505 14.76 10.20 -3.82
CA HIS A 505 13.80 11.26 -3.52
C HIS A 505 12.81 11.39 -4.68
N ASP A 506 11.52 11.24 -4.42
CA ASP A 506 10.48 11.47 -5.43
C ASP A 506 10.46 12.94 -5.84
N ILE A 507 10.57 13.19 -7.14
CA ILE A 507 10.49 14.52 -7.76
C ILE A 507 9.49 14.53 -8.92
N THR A 508 8.58 13.55 -8.97
CA THR A 508 7.63 13.36 -10.09
C THR A 508 6.83 14.62 -10.41
N SER A 509 6.36 15.35 -9.40
CA SER A 509 5.63 16.62 -9.56
C SER A 509 6.49 17.79 -10.02
N GLU A 510 7.79 17.75 -9.73
CA GLU A 510 8.75 18.82 -10.06
C GLU A 510 9.41 18.59 -11.43
N PHE A 511 9.27 17.39 -12.00
CA PHE A 511 9.92 17.02 -13.25
C PHE A 511 9.28 17.75 -14.45
N PRO A 512 10.04 18.58 -15.19
CA PRO A 512 9.51 19.38 -16.30
C PRO A 512 8.87 18.55 -17.42
N ASP A 513 7.75 19.01 -17.97
CA ASP A 513 7.02 18.29 -19.03
C ASP A 513 7.87 18.06 -20.29
N ARG A 514 8.73 19.04 -20.66
CA ARG A 514 9.70 18.88 -21.76
C ARG A 514 10.60 17.64 -21.59
N LEU A 515 10.96 17.29 -20.35
CA LEU A 515 11.79 16.13 -20.06
C LEU A 515 10.97 14.84 -19.99
N LYS A 516 9.69 14.92 -19.62
CA LYS A 516 8.74 13.81 -19.76
C LYS A 516 8.58 13.41 -21.21
N GLU A 517 8.40 14.38 -22.11
CA GLU A 517 8.32 14.14 -23.56
C GLU A 517 9.60 13.48 -24.10
N VAL A 518 10.77 13.91 -23.62
CA VAL A 518 12.05 13.28 -23.97
C VAL A 518 12.10 11.83 -23.49
N ALA A 519 11.65 11.55 -22.26
CA ALA A 519 11.62 10.19 -21.72
C ALA A 519 10.67 9.28 -22.49
N ILE A 520 9.49 9.77 -22.88
CA ILE A 520 8.52 9.05 -23.72
C ILE A 520 9.14 8.75 -25.08
N ARG A 521 9.73 9.76 -25.74
CA ARG A 521 10.41 9.59 -27.04
C ARG A 521 11.57 8.58 -26.96
N ALA A 522 12.28 8.54 -25.84
CA ALA A 522 13.34 7.55 -25.61
C ALA A 522 12.79 6.12 -25.54
N SER A 523 11.69 5.92 -24.81
CA SER A 523 10.97 4.64 -24.72
C SER A 523 10.43 4.20 -26.09
N GLU A 524 9.87 5.13 -26.88
CA GLU A 524 9.40 4.87 -28.25
C GLU A 524 10.54 4.50 -29.20
N ALA A 525 11.67 5.23 -29.16
CA ALA A 525 12.84 4.95 -29.98
C ALA A 525 13.45 3.57 -29.68
N LEU A 526 13.42 3.16 -28.42
CA LEU A 526 13.86 1.83 -27.98
C LEU A 526 12.78 0.75 -28.14
N GLN A 527 11.55 1.12 -28.53
CA GLN A 527 10.38 0.25 -28.65
C GLN A 527 10.14 -0.61 -27.40
N ILE A 528 10.32 -0.01 -26.22
CA ILE A 528 10.20 -0.70 -24.94
C ILE A 528 9.03 -0.15 -24.12
N PRO A 529 8.06 -0.98 -23.71
CA PRO A 529 6.86 -0.49 -23.03
C PRO A 529 7.11 -0.12 -21.57
N VAL A 530 8.11 -0.71 -20.92
CA VAL A 530 8.46 -0.47 -19.51
C VAL A 530 9.96 -0.27 -19.41
N VAL A 531 10.40 0.93 -19.02
CA VAL A 531 11.82 1.27 -18.96
C VAL A 531 12.14 2.26 -17.86
N GLY A 532 13.26 2.02 -17.18
CA GLY A 532 13.88 2.97 -16.27
C GLY A 532 15.00 3.71 -16.98
N LEU A 533 14.78 4.97 -17.33
CA LEU A 533 15.75 5.82 -17.99
C LEU A 533 16.55 6.62 -16.95
N ASP A 534 17.87 6.58 -17.06
CA ASP A 534 18.75 7.32 -16.18
C ASP A 534 19.19 8.62 -16.86
N PHE A 535 18.86 9.74 -16.23
CA PHE A 535 19.16 11.08 -16.69
C PHE A 535 20.28 11.70 -15.84
N MET A 536 21.17 12.42 -16.53
CA MET A 536 22.06 13.41 -15.95
C MET A 536 21.58 14.81 -16.30
N ILE A 537 21.14 15.57 -15.29
CA ILE A 537 20.55 16.90 -15.50
C ILE A 537 21.27 17.93 -14.62
N PRO A 538 22.04 18.87 -15.20
CA PRO A 538 22.71 19.93 -14.45
C PRO A 538 21.74 20.84 -13.68
N ASN A 539 20.60 21.13 -14.29
CA ASN A 539 19.56 22.00 -13.75
C ASN A 539 18.24 21.64 -14.44
N LEU A 540 17.22 21.29 -13.66
CA LEU A 540 15.88 20.94 -14.16
C LEU A 540 15.29 22.05 -15.05
N GLY A 541 15.50 23.33 -14.68
CA GLY A 541 15.05 24.50 -15.44
C GLY A 541 15.91 24.86 -16.66
N GLY A 542 17.08 24.22 -16.83
CA GLY A 542 17.97 24.45 -17.98
C GLY A 542 17.53 23.68 -19.23
N GLN A 543 18.29 23.77 -20.33
CA GLN A 543 18.02 22.98 -21.56
C GLN A 543 18.87 21.70 -21.67
N ARG A 544 19.96 21.63 -20.90
CA ARG A 544 20.92 20.52 -20.96
C ARG A 544 20.42 19.33 -20.15
N TYR A 545 20.53 18.16 -20.73
CA TYR A 545 20.26 16.87 -20.10
C TYR A 545 21.03 15.79 -20.89
N TRP A 546 21.24 14.63 -20.29
CA TRP A 546 21.76 13.46 -20.97
C TRP A 546 21.06 12.20 -20.49
N ILE A 547 20.60 11.34 -21.39
CA ILE A 547 20.23 9.97 -21.02
C ILE A 547 21.50 9.12 -21.02
N ILE A 548 21.83 8.53 -19.87
CA ILE A 548 23.09 7.78 -19.67
C ILE A 548 22.89 6.26 -19.73
N GLU A 549 21.67 5.79 -19.44
CA GLU A 549 21.31 4.36 -19.42
C GLU A 549 19.80 4.18 -19.60
N ALA A 550 19.40 3.03 -20.17
CA ALA A 550 18.01 2.58 -20.27
C ALA A 550 17.93 1.16 -19.71
N ASN A 551 17.13 0.94 -18.67
CA ASN A 551 17.00 -0.33 -17.98
C ASN A 551 15.67 -1.01 -18.37
N GLU A 552 15.73 -2.21 -18.94
CA GLU A 552 14.57 -2.97 -19.43
C GLU A 552 13.73 -3.62 -18.32
N ARG A 553 14.32 -3.74 -17.13
CA ARG A 553 13.70 -4.34 -15.95
C ARG A 553 13.84 -3.37 -14.76
N PRO A 554 13.18 -2.21 -14.81
CA PRO A 554 13.29 -1.23 -13.74
C PRO A 554 12.60 -1.72 -12.46
N GLY A 555 13.23 -1.50 -11.31
CA GLY A 555 12.63 -1.82 -10.01
C GLY A 555 11.45 -0.89 -9.71
N LEU A 556 10.24 -1.44 -9.55
CA LEU A 556 9.01 -0.66 -9.33
C LEU A 556 8.83 -0.19 -7.87
N ALA A 557 9.40 -0.93 -6.90
CA ALA A 557 9.20 -0.69 -5.48
C ALA A 557 9.87 0.58 -4.93
N ASN A 558 10.91 1.09 -5.60
CA ASN A 558 11.73 2.20 -5.10
C ASN A 558 11.15 3.60 -5.42
N HIS A 559 9.89 3.67 -5.84
CA HIS A 559 9.24 4.87 -6.37
C HIS A 559 8.01 5.30 -5.56
N GLU A 560 7.89 4.87 -4.30
CA GLU A 560 6.81 5.37 -3.42
C GLU A 560 6.86 6.92 -3.31
N PRO A 561 5.69 7.60 -3.29
CA PRO A 561 4.33 7.08 -3.23
C PRO A 561 3.66 6.78 -4.59
N GLN A 562 4.41 6.78 -5.70
CA GLN A 562 3.82 6.66 -7.04
C GLN A 562 3.24 5.26 -7.31
N PRO A 563 2.13 5.14 -8.07
CA PRO A 563 1.37 3.89 -8.24
C PRO A 563 1.99 2.98 -9.33
N THR A 564 3.27 2.65 -9.20
CA THR A 564 4.05 1.96 -10.23
C THR A 564 3.54 0.55 -10.54
N ALA A 565 3.23 -0.25 -9.51
CA ALA A 565 2.68 -1.60 -9.67
C ALA A 565 1.27 -1.56 -10.26
N GLN A 566 0.45 -0.57 -9.87
CA GLN A 566 -0.89 -0.38 -10.41
C GLN A 566 -0.83 -0.08 -11.91
N LYS A 567 -0.02 0.91 -12.31
CA LYS A 567 0.16 1.29 -13.72
C LYS A 567 0.75 0.14 -14.56
N PHE A 568 1.66 -0.63 -13.99
CA PHE A 568 2.18 -1.83 -14.64
C PHE A 568 1.08 -2.87 -14.90
N LEU A 569 0.19 -3.12 -13.93
CA LEU A 569 -0.94 -4.04 -14.14
C LEU A 569 -2.07 -3.44 -14.97
N ASP A 570 -2.25 -2.11 -15.01
CA ASP A 570 -3.16 -1.45 -15.95
C ASP A 570 -2.68 -1.69 -17.39
N PHE A 571 -1.37 -1.60 -17.63
CA PHE A 571 -0.76 -1.94 -18.91
C PHE A 571 -0.94 -3.42 -19.28
N LEU A 572 -0.63 -4.34 -18.36
CA LEU A 572 -0.74 -5.77 -18.63
C LEU A 572 -2.20 -6.25 -18.74
N PHE A 573 -3.10 -5.71 -17.94
CA PHE A 573 -4.50 -6.12 -17.85
C PHE A 573 -5.41 -4.89 -17.77
N PRO A 574 -5.68 -4.20 -18.90
CA PRO A 574 -6.47 -2.97 -18.92
C PRO A 574 -7.87 -3.11 -18.33
N THR A 575 -8.49 -4.27 -18.50
CA THR A 575 -9.83 -4.58 -17.94
C THR A 575 -9.83 -4.75 -16.41
N SER A 576 -8.65 -4.81 -15.77
CA SER A 576 -8.50 -4.86 -14.32
C SER A 576 -8.31 -3.48 -13.67
N ALA A 577 -8.15 -2.42 -14.48
CA ALA A 577 -7.92 -1.07 -14.00
C ALA A 577 -9.15 -0.57 -13.22
N ARG A 578 -8.93 -0.06 -12.01
CA ARG A 578 -10.01 0.50 -11.18
C ARG A 578 -10.49 1.82 -11.81
N GLY A 579 -11.77 1.91 -12.18
CA GLY A 579 -12.40 3.14 -12.67
C GLY A 579 -12.49 3.31 -14.19
N GLY A 580 -12.11 2.30 -14.99
CA GLY A 580 -12.39 2.28 -16.42
C GLY A 580 -13.82 1.80 -16.68
N VAL A 581 -14.77 2.73 -16.77
CA VAL A 581 -16.09 2.45 -17.36
C VAL A 581 -15.85 2.03 -18.81
N SER A 582 -16.21 0.78 -19.15
CA SER A 582 -16.55 0.42 -20.52
C SER A 582 -17.95 0.93 -20.84
#